data_AF-A0A1Y6GF86-F1
#
_entry.id   AF-A0A1Y6GF86-F1
#
_cell.length_a   1.000
_cell.length_b   1.000
_cell.length_c   1.000
_cell.angle_alpha   90.00
_cell.angle_beta   90.00
_cell.angle_gamma   90.00
#
_symmetry.space_group_name_H-M   'P 1'
#
loop_
_entity.id
_entity.type
_entity.pdbx_description
1 polymer ?
#
loop_
_entity_poly.entity_id
_entity_poly.type
_entity_poly.pdbx_seq_one_letter_code
_entity_poly.pdbx_strand_id
1 'polypeptide(L)' 'MLLRTALECHKRIGEYRKDLYKLAKNKGLTDTSTIDLSKQLDKEITMLQKMMQEVRSIPY' A
#
# COMPACT_ATOMS: atom_id res chain seq x y z
N MET A 1 -5.16 0.32 -19.02
CA MET A 1 -3.94 -0.15 -18.29
C MET A 1 -3.93 0.31 -16.83
N LEU A 2 -4.29 1.57 -16.52
CA LEU A 2 -4.39 2.10 -15.15
C LEU A 2 -5.17 1.21 -14.17
N LEU A 3 -6.34 0.69 -14.58
CA LEU A 3 -7.15 -0.23 -13.76
C LEU A 3 -6.43 -1.51 -13.35
N ARG A 4 -5.60 -2.08 -14.24
CA ARG A 4 -4.81 -3.29 -13.94
C ARG A 4 -3.71 -2.97 -12.93
N THR A 5 -3.01 -1.86 -13.13
CA THR A 5 -1.99 -1.38 -12.18
C THR A 5 -2.60 -1.06 -10.81
N ALA A 6 -3.78 -0.46 -10.77
CA ALA A 6 -4.52 -0.19 -9.53
C ALA A 6 -4.92 -1.50 -8.81
N LEU A 7 -5.32 -2.53 -9.56
CA LEU A 7 -5.65 -3.85 -9.01
C LEU A 7 -4.41 -4.55 -8.43
N GLU A 8 -3.27 -4.48 -9.13
CA GLU A 8 -1.99 -5.02 -8.65
C GLU A 8 -1.51 -4.28 -7.39
N CYS A 9 -1.63 -2.94 -7.37
CA CYS A 9 -1.34 -2.12 -6.20
C CYS A 9 -2.23 -2.50 -5.00
N HIS A 10 -3.53 -2.69 -5.23
CA HIS A 10 -4.46 -3.11 -4.18
C HIS A 10 -4.08 -4.49 -3.57
N LYS A 11 -3.65 -5.44 -4.40
CA LYS A 11 -3.16 -6.74 -3.91
C LYS A 11 -1.92 -6.60 -3.03
N ARG A 12 -0.93 -5.82 -3.47
CA ARG A 12 0.30 -5.56 -2.70
C ARG A 12 0.00 -4.89 -1.36
N ILE A 13 -0.92 -3.92 -1.32
CA ILE A 13 -1.39 -3.31 -0.06
C ILE A 13 -1.94 -4.38 0.90
N GLY A 14 -2.72 -5.32 0.38
CA GLY A 14 -3.24 -6.44 1.17
C GLY A 14 -2.15 -7.32 1.77
N GLU A 15 -1.11 -7.64 0.99
CA GLU A 15 0.06 -8.41 1.43
C GLU A 15 0.87 -7.65 2.49
N TYR A 16 1.22 -6.39 2.21
CA TYR A 16 1.94 -5.53 3.15
C TYR A 16 1.21 -5.37 4.49
N ARG A 17 -0.12 -5.25 4.50
CA ARG A 17 -0.90 -5.20 5.76
C ARG A 17 -0.77 -6.48 6.58
N LYS A 18 -0.82 -7.65 5.92
CA LYS A 18 -0.67 -8.95 6.60
C LYS A 18 0.73 -9.11 7.17
N ASP A 19 1.74 -8.74 6.39
CA ASP A 19 3.14 -8.86 6.81
C ASP A 19 3.48 -7.87 7.91
N LEU A 20 2.97 -6.63 7.84
CA LEU A 20 3.13 -5.63 8.89
C LEU A 20 2.50 -6.10 10.20
N TYR A 21 1.31 -6.70 10.16
CA TYR A 21 0.68 -7.26 11.36
C TYR A 21 1.52 -8.38 11.98
N LYS A 22 2.02 -9.32 11.17
CA LYS A 22 2.90 -10.41 11.65
C LYS A 22 4.20 -9.85 12.23
N LEU A 23 4.82 -8.89 11.54
CA LEU A 23 6.11 -8.34 11.91
C LEU A 23 6.01 -7.49 13.19
N ALA A 24 4.98 -6.65 13.29
CA ALA A 24 4.67 -5.87 14.49
C ALA A 24 4.37 -6.78 15.69
N LYS A 25 3.66 -7.90 15.48
CA LYS A 25 3.39 -8.88 16.54
C LYS A 25 4.68 -9.56 17.04
N ASN A 26 5.62 -9.85 16.14
CA ASN A 26 6.82 -10.61 16.48
C ASN A 26 7.98 -9.74 16.99
N LYS A 27 8.16 -8.53 16.44
CA LYS A 27 9.31 -7.65 16.70
C LYS A 27 8.93 -6.33 17.36
N GLY A 28 7.64 -6.00 17.43
CA GLY A 28 7.15 -4.73 17.93
C GLY A 28 7.02 -3.65 16.85
N LEU A 29 6.32 -2.57 17.21
CA LEU A 29 6.02 -1.45 16.31
C LEU A 29 7.22 -0.52 16.06
N THR A 30 8.18 -0.52 16.98
CA THR A 30 9.39 0.32 16.90
C THR A 30 10.58 -0.39 16.25
N ASP A 31 10.42 -1.66 15.88
CA ASP A 31 11.44 -2.38 15.13
C ASP A 31 11.65 -1.74 13.76
N THR A 32 12.91 -1.60 13.34
CA THR A 32 13.28 -0.94 12.09
C THR A 32 12.66 -1.62 10.87
N SER A 33 12.53 -2.95 10.89
CA SER A 33 11.90 -3.70 9.80
C SER A 33 10.39 -3.41 9.76
N THR A 34 9.73 -3.31 10.92
CA THR A 34 8.31 -2.92 11.00
C THR A 34 8.09 -1.51 10.47
N ILE A 35 8.97 -0.56 10.83
CA ILE A 35 8.90 0.82 10.35
C ILE A 35 9.10 0.89 8.83
N ASP A 36 10.09 0.19 8.29
CA ASP A 36 10.37 0.21 6.86
C ASP A 36 9.23 -0.41 6.04
N LEU A 37 8.65 -1.52 6.54
CA LEU A 37 7.48 -2.13 5.93
C LEU A 37 6.26 -1.20 5.98
N SER A 38 6.07 -0.47 7.08
CA SER A 38 5.01 0.55 7.20
C SER A 38 5.19 1.66 6.18
N LYS A 39 6.43 2.13 5.94
CA LYS A 39 6.72 3.14 4.91
C LYS A 39 6.44 2.61 3.49
N GLN A 40 6.71 1.33 3.22
CA GLN A 40 6.41 0.72 1.92
C GLN A 40 4.89 0.63 1.68
N LEU A 41 4.14 0.22 2.71
CA LEU A 41 2.68 0.21 2.66
C LEU A 41 2.10 1.60 2.36
N ASP A 42 2.63 2.64 3.02
CA ASP A 42 2.17 4.02 2.84
C ASP A 42 2.40 4.55 1.40
N LYS A 43 3.53 4.17 0.79
CA LYS A 43 3.82 4.48 -0.62
C LYS A 43 2.80 3.85 -1.57
N GLU A 44 2.46 2.57 -1.36
CA GLU A 44 1.46 1.90 -2.20
C GLU A 44 0.07 2.51 -2.02
N ILE A 45 -0.34 2.84 -0.79
CA ILE A 45 -1.61 3.52 -0.53
C ILE A 45 -1.66 4.87 -1.26
N THR A 46 -0.59 5.66 -1.14
CA THR A 46 -0.48 6.97 -1.82
C THR A 46 -0.54 6.81 -3.35
N MET A 47 0.11 5.78 -3.90
CA MET A 47 0.08 5.49 -5.33
C MET A 47 -1.34 5.14 -5.81
N LEU A 48 -2.06 4.30 -5.06
CA LEU A 48 -3.45 3.95 -5.37
C LEU A 48 -4.36 5.18 -5.32
N GLN A 49 -4.19 6.04 -4.31
CA GLN A 49 -4.96 7.29 -4.19
C GLN A 49 -4.75 8.22 -5.39
N LYS A 50 -3.50 8.37 -5.87
CA LYS A 50 -3.20 9.15 -7.07
C LYS A 50 -3.89 8.58 -8.31
N MET A 51 -3.82 7.27 -8.52
CA MET A 51 -4.53 6.61 -9.62
C MET A 51 -6.05 6.84 -9.56
N MET A 52 -6.64 6.80 -8.36
CA MET A 52 -8.07 7.09 -8.17
C MET A 52 -8.42 8.54 -8.51
N GLN A 53 -7.54 9.50 -8.16
CA GLN A 53 -7.72 10.90 -8.53
C GLN A 53 -7.62 11.11 -10.05
N GLU A 54 -6.69 10.42 -10.71
CA GLU A 54 -6.54 10.46 -12.17
C GLU A 54 -7.81 9.94 -12.85
N VAL A 55 -8.37 8.80 -12.40
CA VAL A 55 -9.65 8.29 -12.94
C VAL A 55 -10.79 9.29 -12.76
N ARG A 56 -10.90 9.92 -11.60
CA ARG A 56 -11.96 10.90 -11.31
C ARG A 56 -11.83 12.19 -12.13
N SER A 57 -10.62 12.52 -12.57
CA SER A 57 -10.34 13.74 -13.33
C SER A 57 -10.61 13.59 -14.84
N ILE A 58 -10.97 12.39 -15.31
CA ILE A 58 -11.33 12.17 -16.72
C ILE A 58 -12.77 12.69 -16.92
N PRO A 59 -12.98 13.74 -17.72
CA PRO A 59 -14.33 14.22 -18.03
C PRO A 59 -15.08 13.18 -18.87
N TYR A 60 -16.34 12.91 -18.49
CA TYR A 60 -17.27 12.02 -19.19
C TYR A 60 -17.89 12.72 -20.40
#